data_AF-A0A4U0YR31-F1
#
_entry.id   AF-A0A4U0YR31-F1
#
_cell.length_a   1.000
_cell.length_b   1.000
_cell.length_c   1.000
_cell.angle_alpha   90.00
_cell.angle_beta   90.00
_cell.angle_gamma   90.00
#
_symmetry.space_group_name_H-M   'P 1'
#
loop_
_entity.id
_entity.type
_entity.pdbx_description
1 polymer ?
#
loop_
_entity_poly.entity_id
_entity_poly.type
_entity_poly.pdbx_seq_one_letter_code
_entity_poly.pdbx_strand_id
1 'polypeptide(L)'
;MLQPTPQLRELFDDVAQPGQVSMFAELRVTENEGRWVVQQTQRLQTTGRGCMDNSARNSQWVGFSHEPAWRVDISAQGLTLTTEDAESGRQLATIHEQLPDGAQVFRGVHDQGLELWLYPTGCIDRSTGDYYHLSATLMRDGQRLRGCGYQGAER
;
A
#
# COMPACT_ATOMS: atom_id res chain seq x y z
N MET A 1 17.40 15.32 13.38
CA MET A 1 16.03 15.27 13.96
C MET A 1 15.03 15.24 12.81
N LEU A 2 13.91 14.49 12.92
CA LEU A 2 12.84 14.48 11.91
C LEU A 2 12.07 15.80 11.96
N GLN A 3 11.85 16.43 10.81
CA GLN A 3 11.03 17.64 10.71
C GLN A 3 9.70 17.29 10.02
N PRO A 4 8.56 17.29 10.74
CA PRO A 4 7.27 17.01 10.13
C PRO A 4 6.88 18.13 9.16
N THR A 5 6.42 17.76 7.97
CA THR A 5 5.88 18.69 6.98
C THR A 5 4.45 19.11 7.36
N PRO A 6 3.93 20.24 6.85
CA PRO A 6 2.53 20.61 7.00
C PRO A 6 1.58 19.51 6.53
N GLN A 7 1.90 18.85 5.42
CA GLN A 7 1.10 17.76 4.85
C GLN A 7 1.02 16.55 5.78
N LEU A 8 2.12 16.20 6.46
CA LEU A 8 2.10 15.11 7.43
C LEU A 8 1.26 15.46 8.67
N ARG A 9 1.24 16.73 9.08
CA ARG A 9 0.40 17.19 10.20
C ARG A 9 -1.07 17.17 9.83
N GLU A 10 -1.43 17.75 8.67
CA GLU A 10 -2.80 17.73 8.15
C GLU A 10 -3.32 16.31 8.01
N LEU A 11 -2.51 15.41 7.43
CA LEU A 11 -2.88 14.01 7.32
C LEU A 11 -3.08 13.36 8.69
N PHE A 12 -2.23 13.65 9.68
CA PHE A 12 -2.40 13.16 11.04
C PHE A 12 -3.73 13.63 11.64
N ASP A 13 -4.06 14.91 11.49
CA ASP A 13 -5.31 15.48 12.00
C ASP A 13 -6.55 14.85 11.32
N ASP A 14 -6.44 14.48 10.05
CA ASP A 14 -7.52 13.85 9.28
C ASP A 14 -7.80 12.39 9.69
N VAL A 15 -6.76 11.62 10.07
CA VAL A 15 -6.89 10.19 10.35
C VAL A 15 -6.88 9.84 11.84
N ALA A 16 -6.40 10.75 12.69
CA ALA A 16 -6.32 10.52 14.12
C ALA A 16 -7.72 10.35 14.73
N GLN A 17 -7.89 9.31 15.53
CA GLN A 17 -9.12 9.11 16.30
C GLN A 17 -9.17 10.07 17.50
N PRO A 18 -10.36 10.39 18.05
CA PRO A 18 -10.48 11.25 19.22
C PRO A 18 -9.61 10.77 20.39
N GLY A 19 -8.72 11.65 20.87
CA GLY A 19 -7.78 11.35 21.96
C GLY A 19 -6.50 10.62 21.53
N GLN A 20 -6.33 10.32 20.24
CA GLN A 20 -5.12 9.73 19.71
C GLN A 20 -3.99 10.75 19.63
N VAL A 21 -2.90 10.47 20.36
CA VAL A 21 -1.72 11.35 20.43
C VAL A 21 -0.51 10.79 19.67
N SER A 22 -0.62 9.56 19.14
CA SER A 22 0.45 8.92 18.39
C SER A 22 -0.08 7.87 17.43
N MET A 23 0.67 7.65 16.34
CA MET A 23 0.37 6.69 15.28
C MET A 23 1.68 6.09 14.78
N PHE A 24 1.59 4.90 14.18
CA PHE A 24 2.70 4.39 13.39
C PHE A 24 2.76 5.15 12.06
N ALA A 25 3.95 5.62 11.70
CA ALA A 25 4.19 6.27 10.42
C ALA A 25 5.36 5.61 9.69
N GLU A 26 5.13 5.22 8.44
CA GLU A 26 6.20 4.85 7.52
C GLU A 26 6.39 5.99 6.52
N LEU A 27 7.60 6.52 6.46
CA LEU A 27 7.91 7.77 5.76
C LEU A 27 9.07 7.55 4.79
N ARG A 28 8.94 8.09 3.58
CA ARG A 28 10.08 8.33 2.70
C ARG A 28 10.68 9.68 3.07
N VAL A 29 11.95 9.68 3.43
CA VAL A 29 12.69 10.87 3.87
C VAL A 29 13.94 11.07 3.02
N THR A 30 14.35 12.32 2.89
CA THR A 30 15.69 12.68 2.40
C THR A 30 16.48 13.30 3.53
N GLU A 31 17.78 13.05 3.57
CA GLU A 31 18.68 13.75 4.48
C GLU A 31 19.10 15.09 3.87
N ASN A 32 19.03 16.15 4.66
CA ASN A 32 19.48 17.49 4.30
C ASN A 32 20.12 18.15 5.52
N GLU A 33 21.44 18.36 5.48
CA GLU A 33 22.21 18.98 6.57
C GLU A 33 21.96 18.33 7.96
N GLY A 34 21.98 16.99 8.05
CA GLY A 34 21.72 16.27 9.30
C GLY A 34 20.26 16.26 9.75
N ARG A 35 19.34 16.75 8.93
CA ARG A 35 17.89 16.70 9.16
C ARG A 35 17.22 15.72 8.20
N TRP A 36 16.25 14.99 8.72
CA TRP A 36 15.39 14.12 7.90
C TRP A 36 14.15 14.91 7.49
N VAL A 37 14.00 15.14 6.19
CA VAL A 37 12.87 15.86 5.60
C VAL A 37 11.93 14.84 4.98
N VAL A 38 10.66 14.87 5.38
CA VAL A 38 9.63 13.98 4.84
C VAL A 38 9.31 14.36 3.39
N GLN A 39 9.49 13.41 2.49
CA GLN A 39 9.11 13.54 1.08
C GLN A 39 7.72 12.95 0.82
N GLN A 40 7.39 11.85 1.49
CA GLN A 40 6.11 11.18 1.32
C GLN A 40 5.76 10.36 2.57
N THR A 41 4.50 10.42 3.00
CA THR A 41 3.95 9.48 3.98
C THR A 41 3.49 8.24 3.24
N GLN A 42 4.11 7.08 3.49
CA GLN A 42 3.76 5.82 2.83
C GLN A 42 2.52 5.20 3.46
N ARG A 43 2.53 5.15 4.80
CA ARG A 43 1.47 4.62 5.66
C ARG A 43 1.38 5.44 6.94
N LEU A 44 0.16 5.66 7.42
CA LEU A 44 -0.11 6.23 8.72
C LEU A 44 -1.22 5.40 9.38
N GLN A 45 -0.87 4.66 10.41
CA GLN A 45 -1.72 3.61 10.97
C GLN A 45 -2.03 3.86 12.45
N THR A 46 -3.32 3.84 12.75
CA THR A 46 -3.89 3.91 14.11
C THR A 46 -3.84 2.56 14.79
N THR A 47 -3.96 1.49 14.00
CA THR A 47 -4.00 0.09 14.44
C THR A 47 -3.09 -0.77 13.56
N GLY A 48 -2.81 -2.00 13.98
CA GLY A 48 -1.98 -2.94 13.22
C GLY A 48 -0.59 -3.17 13.81
N ARG A 49 0.28 -3.81 13.03
CA ARG A 49 1.56 -4.35 13.51
C ARG A 49 2.73 -3.35 13.49
N GLY A 50 2.55 -2.18 12.87
CA GLY A 50 3.58 -1.15 12.75
C GLY A 50 4.93 -1.71 12.32
N CYS A 51 5.99 -1.46 13.10
CA CYS A 51 7.35 -1.95 12.83
C CYS A 51 7.49 -3.49 12.76
N MET A 52 6.55 -4.25 13.34
CA MET A 52 6.53 -5.72 13.25
C MET A 52 5.92 -6.22 11.94
N ASP A 53 5.30 -5.36 11.14
CA ASP A 53 4.84 -5.73 9.82
C ASP A 53 6.01 -5.90 8.86
N ASN A 54 6.30 -7.16 8.49
CA ASN A 54 7.38 -7.50 7.57
C ASN A 54 6.92 -7.53 6.11
N SER A 55 5.65 -7.24 5.83
CA SER A 55 5.11 -7.25 4.47
C SER A 55 5.87 -6.29 3.55
N ALA A 56 6.08 -5.05 4.00
CA ALA A 56 6.87 -4.06 3.27
C ALA A 56 8.34 -4.46 3.08
N ARG A 57 8.89 -5.38 3.90
CA ARG A 57 10.26 -5.87 3.69
C ARG A 57 10.35 -6.89 2.56
N ASN A 58 9.28 -7.65 2.31
CA ASN A 58 9.29 -8.79 1.39
C ASN A 58 8.59 -8.50 0.06
N SER A 59 7.82 -7.42 -0.01
CA SER A 59 7.06 -7.00 -1.18
C SER A 59 7.51 -5.60 -1.62
N GLN A 60 7.69 -5.41 -2.93
CA GLN A 60 7.93 -4.10 -3.55
C GLN A 60 6.64 -3.27 -3.59
N TRP A 61 5.50 -3.92 -3.82
CA TRP A 61 4.18 -3.28 -3.81
C TRP A 61 3.15 -4.17 -3.13
N VAL A 62 2.18 -3.53 -2.50
CA VAL A 62 1.09 -4.18 -1.80
C VAL A 62 -0.21 -3.48 -2.16
N GLY A 63 -1.22 -4.25 -2.56
CA GLY A 63 -2.61 -3.81 -2.60
C GLY A 63 -3.47 -4.70 -1.70
N PHE A 64 -4.46 -4.16 -1.01
CA PHE A 64 -5.33 -4.95 -0.15
C PHE A 64 -6.66 -4.24 0.14
N SER A 65 -7.63 -4.99 0.64
CA SER A 65 -8.82 -4.48 1.32
C SER A 65 -9.17 -5.39 2.48
N HIS A 66 -9.79 -4.84 3.52
CA HIS A 66 -10.38 -5.61 4.62
C HIS A 66 -11.78 -6.13 4.28
N GLU A 67 -12.56 -5.38 3.49
CA GLU A 67 -13.94 -5.72 3.15
C GLU A 67 -14.28 -5.31 1.71
N PRO A 68 -14.48 -6.27 0.77
CA PRO A 68 -14.18 -7.70 0.93
C PRO A 68 -12.68 -7.95 1.15
N ALA A 69 -12.33 -9.00 1.89
CA ALA A 69 -10.95 -9.31 2.23
C ALA A 69 -10.16 -9.83 1.01
N TRP A 70 -9.14 -9.09 0.62
CA TRP A 70 -8.16 -9.52 -0.37
C TRP A 70 -6.83 -8.82 -0.16
N ARG A 71 -5.75 -9.46 -0.58
CA ARG A 71 -4.40 -8.88 -0.58
C ARG A 71 -3.61 -9.40 -1.76
N VAL A 72 -2.84 -8.52 -2.36
CA VAL A 72 -1.88 -8.85 -3.40
C VAL A 72 -0.52 -8.28 -3.00
N ASP A 73 0.46 -9.17 -2.98
CA ASP A 73 1.87 -8.85 -2.75
C ASP A 73 2.63 -8.98 -4.07
N ILE A 74 3.33 -7.92 -4.47
CA ILE A 74 4.26 -7.94 -5.61
C ILE A 74 5.68 -8.05 -5.06
N SER A 75 6.37 -9.13 -5.38
CA SER A 75 7.77 -9.35 -5.02
C SER A 75 8.60 -9.71 -6.27
N ALA A 76 9.89 -9.94 -6.08
CA ALA A 76 10.76 -10.46 -7.13
C ALA A 76 10.32 -11.83 -7.67
N GLN A 77 9.48 -12.57 -6.94
CA GLN A 77 8.92 -13.85 -7.39
C GLN A 77 7.57 -13.69 -8.10
N GLY A 78 7.10 -12.45 -8.30
CA GLY A 78 5.86 -12.13 -8.99
C GLY A 78 4.73 -11.70 -8.04
N LEU A 79 3.51 -11.91 -8.51
CA LEU A 79 2.28 -11.53 -7.83
C LEU A 79 1.78 -12.70 -6.98
N THR A 80 1.52 -12.47 -5.69
CA THR A 80 0.89 -13.44 -4.79
C THR A 80 -0.47 -12.92 -4.33
N LEU A 81 -1.54 -13.68 -4.58
CA LEU A 81 -2.89 -13.38 -4.12
C LEU A 81 -3.17 -14.09 -2.78
N THR A 82 -3.71 -13.35 -1.82
CA THR A 82 -4.28 -13.88 -0.59
C THR A 82 -5.74 -13.45 -0.49
N THR A 83 -6.62 -14.42 -0.32
CA THR A 83 -8.09 -14.22 -0.22
C THR A 83 -8.67 -15.29 0.71
N GLU A 84 -9.99 -15.27 0.92
CA GLU A 84 -10.70 -16.23 1.77
C GLU A 84 -11.13 -17.50 1.01
N ASP A 85 -11.08 -17.48 -0.32
CA ASP A 85 -11.46 -18.63 -1.15
C ASP A 85 -10.26 -19.54 -1.52
N ALA A 86 -10.54 -20.54 -2.35
CA ALA A 86 -9.58 -21.58 -2.73
C ALA A 86 -8.38 -21.08 -3.54
N GLU A 87 -8.44 -19.88 -4.13
CA GLU A 87 -7.33 -19.30 -4.89
C GLU A 87 -6.30 -18.59 -3.98
N SER A 88 -6.51 -18.60 -2.66
CA SER A 88 -5.56 -18.03 -1.71
C SER A 88 -4.20 -18.74 -1.78
N GLY A 89 -3.12 -17.94 -1.80
CA GLY A 89 -1.75 -18.40 -2.01
C GLY A 89 -1.36 -18.56 -3.48
N ARG A 90 -2.26 -18.26 -4.42
CA ARG A 90 -1.93 -18.29 -5.85
C ARG A 90 -0.82 -17.31 -6.18
N GLN A 91 0.23 -17.81 -6.80
CA GLN A 91 1.40 -17.05 -7.20
C GLN A 91 1.62 -17.13 -8.70
N LEU A 92 1.83 -15.98 -9.34
CA LEU A 92 2.00 -15.86 -10.78
C LEU A 92 3.23 -15.00 -11.09
N ALA A 93 3.98 -15.37 -12.12
CA ALA A 93 4.88 -14.41 -12.77
C ALA A 93 4.06 -13.20 -13.23
N THR A 94 4.64 -12.00 -13.20
CA THR A 94 3.90 -10.78 -13.48
C THR A 94 4.57 -9.92 -14.55
N ILE A 95 3.74 -9.26 -15.36
CA ILE A 95 4.14 -8.16 -16.23
C ILE A 95 3.83 -6.87 -15.46
N HIS A 96 4.82 -5.98 -15.37
CA HIS A 96 4.71 -4.68 -14.73
C HIS A 96 4.76 -3.57 -15.78
N GLU A 97 3.76 -2.69 -15.74
CA GLU A 97 3.70 -1.47 -16.54
C GLU A 97 3.50 -0.26 -15.62
N GLN A 98 4.26 0.80 -15.88
CA GLN A 98 4.05 2.11 -15.26
C GLN A 98 3.40 3.04 -16.29
N LEU A 99 2.27 3.64 -15.93
CA LEU A 99 1.57 4.59 -16.76
C LEU A 99 2.12 6.02 -16.58
N PRO A 100 1.89 6.93 -17.56
CA PRO A 100 2.38 8.31 -17.48
C PRO A 100 1.86 9.12 -16.28
N ASP A 101 0.70 8.75 -15.73
CA ASP A 101 0.12 9.35 -14.52
C ASP A 101 0.72 8.80 -13.21
N GLY A 102 1.70 7.88 -13.32
CA GLY A 102 2.37 7.25 -12.20
C GLY A 102 1.68 5.99 -11.68
N ALA A 103 0.53 5.59 -12.24
CA ALA A 103 -0.12 4.36 -11.85
C ALA A 103 0.75 3.14 -12.19
N GLN A 104 0.75 2.15 -11.30
CA GLN A 104 1.44 0.88 -11.48
C GLN A 104 0.41 -0.20 -11.80
N VAL A 105 0.66 -0.97 -12.85
CA VAL A 105 -0.21 -2.07 -13.29
C VAL A 105 0.60 -3.36 -13.27
N PHE A 106 0.10 -4.37 -12.55
CA PHE A 106 0.69 -5.69 -12.46
C PHE A 106 -0.32 -6.72 -12.99
N ARG A 107 0.04 -7.46 -14.03
CA ARG A 107 -0.81 -8.49 -14.63
C ARG A 107 -0.17 -9.86 -14.48
N GLY A 108 -0.97 -10.89 -14.17
CA GLY A 108 -0.52 -12.28 -14.17
C GLY A 108 -0.15 -12.78 -15.58
N VAL A 109 0.99 -13.46 -15.71
CA VAL A 109 1.37 -14.10 -16.99
C VAL A 109 0.53 -15.36 -17.21
N HIS A 110 0.04 -15.53 -18.44
CA HIS A 110 -0.83 -16.66 -18.86
C HIS A 110 -2.15 -16.78 -18.08
N ASP A 111 -2.48 -15.77 -17.29
CA ASP A 111 -3.75 -15.63 -16.60
C ASP A 111 -4.28 -14.20 -16.80
N GLN A 112 -5.22 -14.05 -17.72
CA GLN A 112 -5.84 -12.75 -18.01
C GLN A 112 -6.87 -12.34 -16.94
N GLY A 113 -7.11 -13.19 -15.93
CA GLY A 113 -8.11 -12.94 -14.89
C GLY A 113 -7.63 -12.06 -13.76
N LEU A 114 -6.32 -11.90 -13.52
CA LEU A 114 -5.78 -11.27 -12.31
C LEU A 114 -4.86 -10.07 -12.62
N GLU A 115 -5.30 -8.89 -12.21
CA GLU A 115 -4.51 -7.65 -12.30
C GLU A 115 -4.60 -6.81 -11.04
N LEU A 116 -3.48 -6.23 -10.62
CA LEU A 116 -3.44 -5.21 -9.58
C LEU A 116 -3.11 -3.85 -10.20
N TRP A 117 -3.97 -2.87 -9.94
CA TRP A 117 -3.78 -1.47 -10.29
C TRP A 117 -3.54 -0.66 -9.02
N LEU A 118 -2.47 0.14 -8.99
CA LEU A 118 -2.13 1.03 -7.90
C LEU A 118 -2.04 2.47 -8.41
N TYR A 119 -2.83 3.38 -7.84
CA TYR A 119 -2.89 4.78 -8.24
C TYR A 119 -2.32 5.69 -7.15
N PRO A 120 -1.50 6.71 -7.49
CA PRO A 120 -0.86 7.60 -6.53
C PRO A 120 -1.80 8.69 -5.99
N THR A 121 -2.97 8.30 -5.49
CA THR A 121 -4.05 9.23 -5.10
C THR A 121 -4.36 9.26 -3.60
N GLY A 122 -3.59 8.54 -2.76
CA GLY A 122 -3.94 8.34 -1.36
C GLY A 122 -5.19 7.47 -1.16
N CYS A 123 -5.28 6.83 0.00
CA CYS A 123 -6.39 5.96 0.38
C CYS A 123 -6.52 5.92 1.90
N ILE A 124 -7.72 6.18 2.40
CA ILE A 124 -8.08 5.91 3.80
C ILE A 124 -8.89 4.62 3.80
N ASP A 125 -8.36 3.61 4.48
CA ASP A 125 -9.04 2.34 4.66
C ASP A 125 -10.29 2.54 5.51
N ARG A 126 -11.45 2.16 4.98
CA ARG A 126 -12.74 2.46 5.61
C ARG A 126 -12.99 1.66 6.89
N SER A 127 -12.35 0.50 7.03
CA SER A 127 -12.55 -0.39 8.16
C SER A 127 -11.68 0.02 9.35
N THR A 128 -10.51 0.59 9.10
CA THR A 128 -9.51 0.93 10.13
C THR A 128 -9.31 2.43 10.33
N GLY A 129 -9.64 3.26 9.34
CA GLY A 129 -9.30 4.69 9.31
C GLY A 129 -7.83 4.96 8.98
N ASP A 130 -7.04 3.93 8.68
CA ASP A 130 -5.62 4.06 8.38
C ASP A 130 -5.39 4.63 6.98
N TYR A 131 -4.35 5.46 6.83
CA TYR A 131 -3.95 6.00 5.55
C TYR A 131 -2.83 5.20 4.89
N TYR A 132 -2.95 5.09 3.57
CA TYR A 132 -1.95 4.56 2.66
C TYR A 132 -1.85 5.47 1.44
N HIS A 133 -0.65 5.67 0.90
CA HIS A 133 -0.45 6.64 -0.18
C HIS A 133 -0.97 6.20 -1.56
N LEU A 134 -1.38 4.93 -1.74
CA LEU A 134 -1.97 4.44 -2.98
C LEU A 134 -3.41 4.01 -2.75
N SER A 135 -4.26 4.29 -3.73
CA SER A 135 -5.50 3.54 -3.89
C SER A 135 -5.24 2.31 -4.76
N ALA A 136 -5.93 1.21 -4.49
CA ALA A 136 -5.75 -0.05 -5.18
C ALA A 136 -7.05 -0.53 -5.82
N THR A 137 -6.93 -1.14 -7.01
CA THR A 137 -8.02 -1.89 -7.65
C THR A 137 -7.49 -3.25 -8.08
N LEU A 138 -8.09 -4.30 -7.53
CA LEU A 138 -7.89 -5.67 -7.97
C LEU A 138 -8.93 -6.00 -9.03
N MET A 139 -8.46 -6.31 -10.24
CA MET A 139 -9.25 -6.97 -11.28
C MET A 139 -9.13 -8.47 -11.06
N ARG A 140 -10.25 -9.14 -10.81
CA ARG A 140 -10.29 -10.60 -10.65
C ARG A 140 -11.51 -11.18 -11.34
N ASP A 141 -11.30 -12.01 -12.35
CA ASP A 141 -12.38 -12.68 -13.09
C ASP A 141 -13.49 -11.72 -13.58
N GLY A 142 -13.08 -10.54 -14.04
CA GLY A 142 -13.98 -9.47 -14.48
C GLY A 142 -14.60 -8.61 -13.36
N GLN A 143 -14.38 -8.96 -12.10
CA GLN A 143 -14.78 -8.16 -10.95
C GLN A 143 -13.74 -7.08 -10.62
N ARG A 144 -14.23 -5.95 -10.13
CA ARG A 144 -13.43 -4.81 -9.66
C ARG A 144 -13.56 -4.68 -8.15
N LEU A 145 -12.47 -4.97 -7.43
CA LEU A 145 -12.41 -4.87 -5.99
C LEU A 145 -11.53 -3.70 -5.60
N ARG A 146 -12.09 -2.74 -4.86
CA ARG A 146 -11.35 -1.55 -4.40
C ARG A 146 -10.64 -1.84 -3.09
N GLY A 147 -9.56 -1.11 -2.86
CA GLY A 147 -8.76 -1.21 -1.66
C GLY A 147 -7.73 -0.09 -1.56
N CYS A 148 -6.81 -0.25 -0.61
CA CYS A 148 -5.67 0.63 -0.44
C CYS A 148 -4.37 -0.10 -0.82
N GLY A 149 -3.30 0.64 -1.02
CA GLY A 149 -2.01 0.06 -1.33
C GLY A 149 -0.84 0.92 -0.87
N TYR A 150 0.32 0.29 -0.82
CA TYR A 150 1.56 0.94 -0.48
C TYR A 150 2.75 0.28 -1.20
N GLN A 151 3.82 1.03 -1.29
CA GLN A 151 5.10 0.64 -1.82
C GLN A 151 5.92 0.15 -0.62
N GLY A 152 6.48 -1.04 -0.74
CA GLY A 152 7.41 -1.57 0.24
C GLY A 152 8.85 -1.28 -0.15
N ALA A 153 9.76 -2.19 0.18
CA ALA A 153 11.16 -2.09 -0.14
C ALA A 153 11.41 -2.39 -1.62
N GLU A 154 12.04 -1.46 -2.33
CA GLU A 154 12.68 -1.75 -3.61
C GLU A 154 13.85 -2.71 -3.32
N ARG A 155 13.79 -3.92 -3.88
CA ARG A 155 14.89 -4.89 -3.87
C ARG A 155 15.17 -5.34 -5.29
#